data_AF-A0A7K3DEV2-F1
#
_entry.id   AF-A0A7K3DEV2-F1
#
_cell.length_a   1.000
_cell.length_b   1.000
_cell.length_c   1.000
_cell.angle_alpha   90.00
_cell.angle_beta   90.00
_cell.angle_gamma   90.00
#
_symmetry.space_group_name_H-M   'P 1'
#
loop_
_entity.id
_entity.type
_entity.pdbx_description
1 polymer ?
#
loop_
_entity_poly.entity_id
_entity_poly.type
_entity_poly.pdbx_seq_one_letter_code
_entity_poly.pdbx_strand_id
1 'polypeptide(L)'
;EDTWQYLYRGAYWRRGPVTMAAIAAVDTALWDIKGKQAGLPVYQLLGGRSREGVTVYGHANAEDVDGVLGEVAHYTDLGYRAVRVQTGVPGLDSTYGVGG
;
A
#
# COMPACT_ATOMS: atom_id res chain seq x y z
N GLU A 1 -20.99 -6.86 -5.17
CA GLU A 1 -21.06 -6.56 -6.61
C GLU A 1 -22.07 -5.47 -6.92
N ASP A 2 -23.38 -5.66 -6.65
CA ASP A 2 -24.40 -4.65 -6.97
C ASP A 2 -24.09 -3.26 -6.40
N THR A 3 -23.77 -3.16 -5.11
CA THR A 3 -23.38 -1.89 -4.46
C THR A 3 -22.20 -1.20 -5.15
N TRP A 4 -21.20 -1.96 -5.62
CA TRP A 4 -20.06 -1.39 -6.33
C TRP A 4 -20.51 -0.79 -7.66
N GLN A 5 -21.32 -1.53 -8.44
CA GLN A 5 -21.85 -1.06 -9.72
C GLN A 5 -22.75 0.17 -9.53
N TYR A 6 -23.57 0.18 -8.47
CA TYR A 6 -24.41 1.32 -8.11
C TYR A 6 -23.57 2.56 -7.81
N LEU A 7 -22.57 2.48 -6.94
CA LEU A 7 -21.75 3.63 -6.57
C LEU A 7 -20.89 4.12 -7.74
N TYR A 8 -20.30 3.20 -8.52
CA TYR A 8 -19.44 3.56 -9.64
C TYR A 8 -20.22 4.12 -10.83
N ARG A 9 -21.32 3.47 -11.25
CA ARG A 9 -22.10 3.91 -12.42
C ARG A 9 -23.12 4.98 -12.07
N GLY A 10 -23.69 4.94 -10.86
CA GLY A 10 -24.72 5.87 -10.38
C GLY A 10 -24.20 7.26 -10.06
N ALA A 11 -22.89 7.42 -9.79
CA ALA A 11 -22.27 8.73 -9.64
C ALA A 11 -22.25 9.56 -10.95
N TYR A 12 -22.59 8.95 -12.10
CA TYR A 12 -22.49 9.50 -13.46
C TYR A 12 -21.05 9.83 -13.89
N TRP A 13 -20.37 10.70 -13.15
CA TRP A 13 -18.95 11.02 -13.30
C TRP A 13 -18.08 9.93 -12.67
N ARG A 14 -17.49 9.09 -13.53
CA ARG A 14 -16.76 7.90 -13.12
C ARG A 14 -15.28 8.19 -12.87
N ARG A 15 -14.64 7.31 -12.09
CA ARG A 15 -13.20 7.31 -11.81
C ARG A 15 -12.79 8.52 -10.96
N GLY A 16 -11.51 8.85 -10.97
CA GLY A 16 -10.93 9.94 -10.19
C GLY A 16 -10.54 9.50 -8.77
N PRO A 17 -9.51 10.13 -8.18
CA PRO A 17 -8.94 9.69 -6.91
C PRO A 17 -9.93 9.80 -5.75
N VAL A 18 -10.74 10.87 -5.71
CA VAL A 18 -11.73 11.10 -4.64
C VAL A 18 -12.85 10.07 -4.70
N THR A 19 -13.52 9.95 -5.85
CA THR A 19 -14.64 9.02 -6.02
C THR A 19 -14.22 7.57 -5.79
N MET A 20 -13.07 7.16 -6.35
CA MET A 20 -12.60 5.78 -6.20
C MET A 20 -12.16 5.47 -4.77
N ALA A 21 -11.60 6.43 -4.03
CA ALA A 21 -11.29 6.24 -2.61
C ALA A 21 -12.56 6.05 -1.77
N ALA A 22 -13.62 6.82 -2.04
CA ALA A 22 -14.91 6.66 -1.37
C ALA A 22 -15.54 5.28 -1.66
N ILE A 23 -15.52 4.84 -2.92
CA ILE A 23 -16.01 3.50 -3.32
C ILE A 23 -15.17 2.40 -2.64
N ALA A 24 -13.84 2.53 -2.60
CA ALA A 24 -12.94 1.56 -1.98
C ALA A 24 -13.19 1.40 -0.47
N ALA A 25 -13.51 2.50 0.23
CA ALA A 25 -13.84 2.45 1.65
C ALA A 25 -15.11 1.61 1.89
N VAL A 26 -16.16 1.82 1.09
CA VAL A 26 -17.39 1.01 1.17
C VAL A 26 -17.13 -0.45 0.80
N ASP A 27 -16.43 -0.71 -0.30
CA ASP A 27 -16.16 -2.08 -0.75
C ASP A 27 -15.34 -2.88 0.26
N THR A 28 -14.29 -2.28 0.83
CA THR A 28 -13.47 -2.89 1.89
C THR A 28 -14.32 -3.24 3.12
N ALA A 29 -15.20 -2.34 3.55
CA ALA A 29 -16.10 -2.58 4.68
C ALA A 29 -17.10 -3.72 4.40
N LEU A 30 -17.64 -3.80 3.19
CA LEU A 30 -18.55 -4.89 2.80
C LEU A 30 -17.84 -6.24 2.76
N TRP A 31 -16.58 -6.29 2.33
CA TRP A 31 -15.76 -7.50 2.38
C TRP A 31 -15.42 -7.92 3.81
N ASP A 32 -15.11 -6.97 4.68
CA ASP A 32 -14.90 -7.23 6.11
C ASP A 32 -16.17 -7.78 6.78
N ILE A 33 -17.33 -7.17 6.55
CA ILE A 33 -18.63 -7.68 7.02
C ILE A 33 -18.89 -9.09 6.51
N LYS A 34 -18.65 -9.35 5.22
CA LYS A 34 -18.83 -10.69 4.62
C LYS A 34 -17.92 -11.73 5.28
N GLY A 35 -16.66 -11.38 5.54
CA GLY A 35 -15.72 -12.26 6.25
C GLY A 35 -16.17 -12.55 7.67
N LYS A 36 -16.57 -11.52 8.42
CA LYS A 36 -17.13 -11.65 9.77
C LYS A 36 -18.39 -12.52 9.80
N GLN A 37 -19.31 -12.33 8.86
CA GLN A 37 -20.51 -13.16 8.74
C GLN A 37 -20.22 -14.61 8.39
N ALA A 38 -19.25 -14.85 7.51
CA ALA A 38 -18.82 -16.21 7.14
C ALA A 38 -17.96 -16.89 8.21
N GLY A 39 -17.48 -16.15 9.22
CA GLY A 39 -16.49 -16.64 10.18
C GLY A 39 -15.13 -16.95 9.53
N LEU A 40 -14.81 -16.32 8.41
CA LEU A 40 -13.62 -16.60 7.61
C LEU A 40 -12.78 -15.32 7.42
N PRO A 41 -11.44 -15.42 7.44
CA PRO A 41 -10.61 -14.31 6.98
C PRO A 41 -10.84 -14.07 5.48
N VAL A 42 -10.79 -12.80 5.05
CA VAL A 42 -11.16 -12.40 3.68
C VAL A 42 -10.39 -13.19 2.60
N TYR A 43 -9.11 -13.52 2.82
CA TYR A 43 -8.34 -14.30 1.82
C TYR A 43 -8.93 -15.69 1.55
N GLN A 44 -9.66 -16.30 2.49
CA GLN A 44 -10.35 -17.58 2.26
C GLN A 44 -11.54 -17.41 1.31
N LEU A 45 -12.25 -16.28 1.42
CA LEU A 45 -13.33 -15.94 0.49
C LEU A 45 -12.81 -15.66 -0.92
N LEU A 46 -11.54 -15.26 -1.05
CA LEU A 46 -10.86 -14.98 -2.31
C LEU A 46 -10.22 -16.22 -2.96
N GLY A 47 -10.40 -17.42 -2.39
CA GLY A 47 -9.87 -18.67 -2.94
C GLY A 47 -8.80 -19.35 -2.09
N GLY A 48 -8.52 -18.84 -0.89
CA GLY A 48 -7.63 -19.49 0.07
C GLY A 48 -6.16 -19.11 -0.06
N ARG A 49 -5.33 -19.76 0.75
CA ARG A 49 -3.90 -19.44 0.87
C ARG A 49 -3.13 -19.99 -0.34
N SER A 50 -2.33 -19.14 -0.99
CA SER A 50 -1.37 -19.55 -2.04
C SER A 50 0.10 -19.38 -1.64
N ARG A 51 0.39 -18.89 -0.43
CA ARG A 51 1.74 -18.65 0.12
C ARG A 51 1.70 -18.57 1.64
N GLU A 52 2.83 -18.85 2.30
CA GLU A 52 2.95 -18.80 3.77
C GLU A 52 3.15 -17.40 4.34
N GLY A 53 3.75 -16.49 3.56
CA GLY A 53 3.98 -15.09 3.94
C GLY A 53 4.05 -14.18 2.73
N VAL A 54 3.95 -12.88 2.95
CA VAL A 54 4.06 -11.85 1.91
C VAL A 54 5.35 -11.07 2.14
N THR A 55 6.30 -11.14 1.22
CA THR A 55 7.52 -10.32 1.29
C THR A 55 7.16 -8.85 1.20
N VAL A 56 7.61 -8.07 2.17
CA VAL A 56 7.45 -6.61 2.22
C VAL A 56 8.78 -5.92 1.94
N TYR A 57 8.73 -4.61 1.67
CA TYR A 57 9.93 -3.78 1.48
C TYR A 57 9.92 -2.56 2.40
N GLY A 58 11.11 -2.13 2.82
CA GLY A 58 11.33 -0.91 3.62
C GLY A 58 11.61 0.31 2.73
N HIS A 59 11.48 1.51 3.28
CA HIS A 59 11.79 2.75 2.56
C HIS A 59 13.00 3.41 3.22
N ALA A 60 14.19 3.18 2.65
CA ALA A 60 15.42 3.84 3.09
C ALA A 60 15.53 5.20 2.40
N ASN A 61 15.48 6.29 3.18
CA ASN A 61 15.57 7.65 2.66
C ASN A 61 16.58 8.46 3.47
N ALA A 62 17.47 9.20 2.80
CA ALA A 62 18.36 10.17 3.45
C ALA A 62 18.72 11.32 2.51
N GLU A 63 19.30 12.40 3.03
CA GLU A 63 19.75 13.54 2.21
C GLU A 63 20.94 13.20 1.31
N ASP A 64 21.79 12.27 1.75
CA ASP A 64 23.01 11.86 1.05
C ASP A 64 23.17 10.34 0.94
N VAL A 65 24.21 9.95 0.19
CA VAL A 65 24.51 8.54 -0.09
C VAL A 65 24.90 7.77 1.17
N ASP A 66 25.68 8.38 2.06
CA ASP A 66 26.15 7.69 3.26
C ASP A 66 25.00 7.42 4.23
N GLY A 67 24.11 8.41 4.41
CA GLY A 67 22.89 8.26 5.21
C GLY A 67 21.97 7.18 4.67
N VAL A 68 21.74 7.13 3.35
CA VAL A 68 20.83 6.13 2.78
C VAL A 68 21.42 4.72 2.86
N LEU A 69 22.75 4.57 2.79
CA LEU A 69 23.42 3.29 3.03
C LEU A 69 23.26 2.83 4.49
N GLY A 70 23.29 3.77 5.45
CA GLY A 70 22.95 3.50 6.85
C GLY A 70 21.53 2.98 7.02
N GLU A 71 20.55 3.61 6.38
CA GLU A 71 19.14 3.17 6.43
C GLU A 71 18.93 1.80 5.76
N VAL A 72 19.64 1.52 4.66
CA VAL A 72 19.63 0.18 4.03
C VAL A 72 20.18 -0.88 4.99
N ALA A 73 21.26 -0.58 5.71
CA ALA A 73 21.82 -1.48 6.71
C ALA A 73 20.81 -1.71 7.85
N HIS A 74 20.16 -0.65 8.34
CA HIS A 74 19.11 -0.77 9.35
C HIS A 74 17.96 -1.71 8.93
N TYR A 75 17.43 -1.56 7.71
CA TYR A 75 16.39 -2.45 7.21
C TYR A 75 16.88 -3.89 7.02
N THR A 76 18.13 -4.07 6.64
CA THR A 76 18.76 -5.39 6.53
C THR A 76 18.85 -6.07 7.90
N ASP A 77 19.22 -5.34 8.96
CA ASP A 77 19.26 -5.83 10.34
C ASP A 77 17.87 -6.18 10.87
N LEU A 78 16.82 -5.48 10.43
CA LEU A 78 15.41 -5.83 10.69
C LEU A 78 14.93 -7.07 9.91
N GLY A 79 15.76 -7.64 9.02
CA GLY A 79 15.46 -8.83 8.25
C GLY A 79 14.70 -8.58 6.94
N TYR A 80 14.63 -7.33 6.47
CA TYR A 80 14.03 -7.03 5.17
C TYR A 80 14.86 -7.65 4.04
N ARG A 81 14.17 -8.24 3.07
CA ARG A 81 14.78 -8.81 1.86
C ARG A 81 14.72 -7.88 0.66
N ALA A 82 13.98 -6.78 0.77
CA ALA A 82 13.81 -5.78 -0.27
C ALA A 82 13.73 -4.39 0.38
N VAL A 83 14.39 -3.41 -0.22
CA VAL A 83 14.42 -2.03 0.25
C VAL A 83 14.29 -1.10 -0.95
N ARG A 84 13.40 -0.11 -0.86
CA ARG A 84 13.36 1.01 -1.79
C ARG A 84 14.32 2.08 -1.29
N VAL A 85 15.27 2.47 -2.12
CA VAL A 85 16.34 3.41 -1.77
C VAL A 85 16.04 4.76 -2.42
N GLN A 86 16.10 5.82 -1.63
CA GLN A 86 15.96 7.19 -2.14
C GLN A 86 16.92 8.14 -1.44
N THR A 87 17.60 8.99 -2.21
CA THR A 87 18.54 9.98 -1.68
C THR A 87 18.27 11.36 -2.27
N GLY A 88 18.67 12.40 -1.54
CA GLY A 88 18.70 13.77 -2.06
C GLY A 88 19.63 13.89 -3.27
N VAL A 89 19.31 14.83 -4.15
CA VAL A 89 20.19 15.21 -5.27
C VAL A 89 20.91 16.51 -4.90
N PRO A 90 22.26 16.53 -4.89
CA PRO A 90 23.01 17.74 -4.57
C PRO A 90 22.61 18.92 -5.47
N GLY A 91 22.32 20.07 -4.84
CA GLY A 91 21.94 21.30 -5.53
C GLY A 91 20.44 21.44 -5.84
N LEU A 92 19.59 20.51 -5.39
CA LEU A 92 18.13 20.70 -5.36
C LEU A 92 17.65 21.04 -3.95
N ASP A 93 16.78 22.03 -3.84
CA ASP A 93 16.18 22.44 -2.56
C ASP A 93 15.29 21.36 -1.94
N SER A 94 14.72 20.48 -2.77
CA SER A 94 13.96 19.31 -2.32
C SER A 94 13.98 18.21 -3.37
N THR A 95 13.96 16.95 -2.92
CA THR A 95 13.83 15.78 -3.79
C THR A 95 12.60 15.00 -3.36
N TYR A 96 11.58 14.93 -4.23
CA TYR A 96 10.31 14.27 -3.93
C TYR A 96 10.50 12.84 -3.42
N GLY A 97 10.13 12.57 -2.17
CA GLY A 97 10.19 11.25 -1.54
C GLY A 97 11.41 11.00 -0.64
N VAL A 98 12.34 11.96 -0.56
CA VAL A 98 13.36 12.02 0.48
C VAL A 98 12.67 12.74 1.63
N GLY A 99 12.41 12.05 2.74
CA GLY A 99 11.73 12.64 3.88
C GLY A 99 12.59 13.75 4.47
N GLY A 100 12.21 15.00 4.20
CA GLY A 100 12.85 16.24 4.63
C GLY A 100 12.04 17.42 4.13
#